data_AF-A0A7Z0CVE2-F1
#
_entry.id   AF-A0A7Z0CVE2-F1
#
_cell.length_a   1.000
_cell.length_b   1.000
_cell.length_c   1.000
_cell.angle_alpha   90.00
_cell.angle_beta   90.00
_cell.angle_gamma   90.00
#
_symmetry.space_group_name_H-M   'P 1'
#
loop_
_entity.id
_entity.type
_entity.pdbx_description
1 polymer ?
#
loop_
_entity_poly.entity_id
_entity_poly.type
_entity_poly.pdbx_seq_one_letter_code
_entity_poly.pdbx_strand_id
1 'polypeptide(L)'
;MSIRADFQPTVDEFISDLKSFATGDYLKEEEKEFWEAPFDANVLPELRGHLEQMLDGLDALPDDPDGPQLVTVLSKTVRKLADFNRAQHDAVLEPEEKEELSELIYNASAATGADDEALSQIPELDF
;
A
#
# COMPACT_ATOMS: atom_id res chain seq x y z
N MET A 1 -8.00 -5.78 -19.31
CA MET A 1 -6.74 -5.40 -18.66
C MET A 1 -6.80 -5.97 -17.25
N SER A 2 -5.68 -6.02 -16.52
CA SER A 2 -5.70 -6.54 -15.14
C SER A 2 -5.46 -5.38 -14.18
N ILE A 3 -6.14 -5.40 -13.04
CA ILE A 3 -6.04 -4.42 -11.95
C ILE A 3 -4.56 -4.23 -11.58
N ARG A 4 -3.80 -5.33 -11.51
CA ARG A 4 -2.35 -5.28 -11.28
C ARG A 4 -1.61 -4.37 -12.24
N ALA A 5 -1.90 -4.47 -13.54
CA ALA A 5 -1.24 -3.65 -14.55
C ALA A 5 -1.70 -2.18 -14.48
N ASP A 6 -2.98 -1.95 -14.22
CA ASP A 6 -3.58 -0.62 -14.22
C ASP A 6 -3.12 0.23 -13.01
N PHE A 7 -2.88 -0.42 -11.86
CA PHE A 7 -2.45 0.24 -10.62
C PHE A 7 -0.94 0.08 -10.31
N GLN A 8 -0.19 -0.64 -11.14
CA GLN A 8 1.27 -0.74 -10.99
C GLN A 8 1.97 0.64 -10.95
N PRO A 9 1.62 1.62 -11.80
CA PRO A 9 2.27 2.93 -11.76
C PRO A 9 2.11 3.63 -10.41
N THR A 10 0.94 3.54 -9.78
CA THR A 10 0.68 4.11 -8.45
C THR A 10 1.51 3.41 -7.37
N VAL A 11 1.64 2.08 -7.42
CA VAL A 11 2.54 1.34 -6.51
C VAL A 11 4.00 1.73 -6.73
N ASP A 12 4.43 1.92 -7.98
CA ASP A 12 5.80 2.32 -8.29
C ASP A 12 6.11 3.74 -7.79
N GLU A 13 5.16 4.68 -7.94
CA GLU A 13 5.26 6.05 -7.44
C GLU A 13 5.33 6.08 -5.90
N PHE A 14 4.39 5.44 -5.22
CA PHE A 14 4.37 5.34 -3.75
C PHE A 14 5.70 4.79 -3.17
N ILE A 15 6.20 3.70 -3.75
CA ILE A 15 7.48 3.10 -3.31
C ILE A 15 8.68 4.01 -3.65
N SER A 16 8.61 4.75 -4.75
CA SER A 16 9.65 5.73 -5.12
C SER A 16 9.71 6.88 -4.12
N ASP A 17 8.57 7.40 -3.69
CA ASP A 17 8.50 8.52 -2.75
C ASP A 17 9.02 8.11 -1.37
N LEU A 18 8.59 6.94 -0.87
CA LEU A 18 9.14 6.36 0.35
C LEU A 18 10.65 6.15 0.27
N LYS A 19 11.16 5.75 -0.89
CA LYS A 19 12.61 5.60 -1.09
C LYS A 19 13.33 6.94 -1.05
N SER A 20 12.75 7.98 -1.64
CA SER A 20 13.28 9.34 -1.57
C SER A 20 13.41 9.80 -0.11
N PHE A 21 12.36 9.58 0.70
CA PHE A 21 12.38 9.85 2.14
C PHE A 21 13.41 9.02 2.90
N ALA A 22 13.49 7.71 2.66
CA ALA A 22 14.40 6.82 3.37
C ALA A 22 15.88 7.02 3.00
N THR A 23 16.18 7.64 1.86
CA THR A 23 17.55 7.86 1.38
C THR A 23 17.99 9.33 1.44
N GLY A 24 17.03 10.23 1.64
CA GLY A 24 17.24 11.67 1.61
C GLY A 24 17.84 12.11 0.28
N ASP A 25 17.51 11.48 -0.85
CA ASP A 25 18.11 11.83 -2.15
C ASP A 25 17.81 13.27 -2.61
N TYR A 26 16.74 13.86 -2.07
CA TYR A 26 16.37 15.27 -2.20
C TYR A 26 17.25 16.23 -1.37
N LEU A 27 18.04 15.72 -0.42
CA LEU A 27 18.92 16.51 0.44
C LEU A 27 20.29 16.74 -0.21
N LYS A 28 20.85 17.92 0.02
CA LYS A 28 22.25 18.23 -0.29
C LYS A 28 23.18 17.45 0.64
N GLU A 29 24.43 17.26 0.21
CA GLU A 29 25.44 16.56 1.03
C GLU A 29 25.64 17.20 2.42
N GLU A 30 25.62 18.53 2.50
CA GLU A 30 25.71 19.28 3.76
C GLU A 30 24.49 19.06 4.69
N GLU A 31 23.31 18.78 4.13
CA GLU A 31 22.11 18.48 4.89
C GLU A 31 22.13 17.03 5.41
N LYS A 32 22.94 16.15 4.79
CA LYS A 32 23.08 14.74 5.19
C LYS A 32 24.00 14.51 6.39
N GLU A 33 24.83 15.49 6.78
CA GLU A 33 25.84 15.32 7.83
C GLU A 33 25.23 14.94 9.19
N PHE A 34 24.03 15.46 9.49
CA PHE A 34 23.30 15.21 10.76
C PHE A 34 21.91 14.61 10.54
N TRP A 35 21.62 14.19 9.31
CA TRP A 35 20.34 13.59 8.98
C TRP A 35 20.40 12.09 9.21
N GLU A 36 19.37 11.57 9.87
CA GLU A 36 19.15 10.14 10.04
C GLU A 36 17.93 9.75 9.22
N ALA A 37 18.03 8.62 8.53
CA ALA A 37 16.91 8.10 7.77
C ALA A 37 15.74 7.75 8.70
N PRO A 38 14.48 8.06 8.32
CA PRO A 38 13.32 7.72 9.13
C PRO A 38 13.15 6.21 9.29
N PHE A 39 13.53 5.42 8.28
CA PHE A 39 13.52 3.97 8.27
C PHE A 39 14.53 3.40 7.27
N ASP A 40 14.78 2.09 7.32
CA ASP A 40 15.70 1.41 6.39
C ASP A 40 15.04 1.20 5.02
N ALA A 41 15.54 1.85 3.96
CA ALA A 41 15.03 1.71 2.60
C ALA A 41 15.02 0.26 2.05
N ASN A 42 15.81 -0.65 2.64
CA ASN A 42 15.87 -2.05 2.20
C ASN A 42 14.58 -2.85 2.48
N VAL A 43 13.65 -2.29 3.27
CA VAL A 43 12.36 -2.91 3.59
C VAL A 43 11.31 -2.67 2.49
N LEU A 44 11.52 -1.68 1.62
CA LEU A 44 10.56 -1.27 0.60
C LEU A 44 10.22 -2.36 -0.44
N PRO A 45 11.13 -3.25 -0.86
CA PRO A 45 10.76 -4.39 -1.71
C PRO A 45 9.74 -5.33 -1.06
N GLU A 46 9.75 -5.50 0.26
CA GLU A 46 8.76 -6.31 0.98
C GLU A 46 7.39 -5.62 0.98
N LEU A 47 7.35 -4.33 1.32
CA LEU A 47 6.13 -3.51 1.26
C LEU A 47 5.51 -3.55 -0.14
N ARG A 48 6.34 -3.31 -1.16
CA ARG A 48 5.93 -3.46 -2.57
C ARG A 48 5.27 -4.83 -2.76
N GLY A 49 5.94 -5.92 -2.43
CA GLY A 49 5.40 -7.27 -2.57
C GLY A 49 4.03 -7.48 -1.88
N HIS A 50 3.74 -6.80 -0.77
CA HIS A 50 2.41 -6.86 -0.14
C HIS A 50 1.33 -6.16 -0.99
N LEU A 51 1.62 -4.97 -1.51
CA LEU A 51 0.71 -4.23 -2.39
C LEU A 51 0.49 -4.95 -3.71
N GLU A 52 1.56 -5.53 -4.27
CA GLU A 52 1.50 -6.31 -5.49
C GLU A 52 0.61 -7.55 -5.33
N GLN A 53 0.77 -8.29 -4.22
CA GLN A 53 -0.08 -9.44 -3.89
C GLN A 53 -1.53 -9.08 -3.61
N MET A 54 -1.81 -7.87 -3.10
CA MET A 54 -3.16 -7.37 -2.94
C MET A 54 -3.83 -7.18 -4.31
N LEU A 55 -3.16 -6.49 -5.22
CA LEU A 55 -3.66 -6.25 -6.58
C LEU A 55 -3.86 -7.57 -7.35
N ASP A 56 -2.92 -8.51 -7.23
CA ASP A 56 -3.09 -9.86 -7.80
C ASP A 56 -4.29 -10.60 -7.17
N GLY A 57 -4.56 -10.37 -5.89
CA GLY A 57 -5.72 -10.93 -5.19
C GLY A 57 -7.04 -10.36 -5.68
N LEU A 58 -7.08 -9.05 -5.98
CA LEU A 58 -8.25 -8.40 -6.59
C LEU A 58 -8.47 -8.87 -8.04
N ASP A 59 -7.40 -9.06 -8.82
CA ASP A 59 -7.47 -9.63 -10.18
C ASP A 59 -8.03 -11.05 -10.22
N ALA A 60 -7.88 -11.80 -9.12
CA ALA A 60 -8.37 -13.17 -9.01
C ALA A 60 -9.86 -13.25 -8.59
N LEU A 61 -10.47 -12.13 -8.20
CA LEU A 61 -11.90 -12.07 -7.90
C LEU A 61 -12.73 -12.16 -9.19
N PRO A 62 -13.98 -12.66 -9.11
CA PRO A 62 -14.92 -12.50 -10.21
C PRO A 62 -15.24 -11.03 -10.43
N ASP A 63 -15.71 -10.70 -11.63
CA ASP A 63 -16.32 -9.40 -11.91
C ASP A 63 -17.49 -9.13 -10.93
N ASP A 64 -17.63 -7.88 -10.50
CA ASP A 64 -18.65 -7.41 -9.55
C ASP A 64 -18.67 -8.23 -8.22
N PRO A 65 -17.53 -8.33 -7.50
CA PRO A 65 -17.47 -9.12 -6.28
C PRO A 65 -18.28 -8.49 -5.15
N ASP A 66 -18.83 -9.33 -4.26
CA ASP A 66 -19.53 -8.86 -3.07
C ASP A 66 -18.56 -8.37 -1.97
N GLY A 67 -19.09 -7.65 -0.98
CA GLY A 67 -18.31 -7.15 0.16
C GLY A 67 -17.51 -8.24 0.87
N PRO A 68 -18.08 -9.39 1.25
CA PRO A 68 -17.34 -10.50 1.84
C PRO A 68 -16.13 -11.00 1.02
N GLN A 69 -16.26 -11.04 -0.31
CA GLN A 69 -15.15 -11.40 -1.20
C GLN A 69 -14.02 -10.38 -1.15
N LEU A 70 -14.34 -9.07 -1.24
CA LEU A 70 -13.36 -8.00 -1.08
C LEU A 70 -12.68 -8.05 0.29
N VAL A 71 -13.46 -8.12 1.36
CA VAL A 71 -12.97 -8.17 2.75
C VAL A 71 -12.00 -9.34 2.94
N THR A 72 -12.27 -10.50 2.36
CA THR A 72 -11.37 -11.66 2.47
C THR A 72 -9.98 -11.37 1.92
N VAL A 73 -9.89 -10.70 0.78
CA VAL A 73 -8.60 -10.29 0.17
C VAL A 73 -7.96 -9.17 1.00
N LEU A 74 -8.73 -8.13 1.29
CA LEU A 74 -8.23 -6.89 1.89
C LEU A 74 -7.83 -7.07 3.36
N SER A 75 -8.59 -7.79 4.18
CA SER A 75 -8.21 -8.03 5.59
C SER A 75 -6.88 -8.79 5.70
N LYS A 76 -6.57 -9.67 4.74
CA LYS A 76 -5.26 -10.34 4.68
C LYS A 76 -4.15 -9.34 4.37
N THR A 77 -4.40 -8.38 3.48
CA THR A 77 -3.46 -7.30 3.17
C THR A 77 -3.26 -6.37 4.35
N VAL A 78 -4.34 -5.85 4.96
CA VAL A 78 -4.28 -4.98 6.14
C VAL A 78 -3.43 -5.62 7.24
N ARG A 79 -3.64 -6.91 7.52
CA ARG A 79 -2.84 -7.63 8.51
C ARG A 79 -1.35 -7.69 8.15
N LYS A 80 -1.02 -7.96 6.88
CA LYS A 80 0.38 -7.97 6.44
C LYS A 80 1.02 -6.60 6.57
N LEU A 81 0.31 -5.53 6.21
CA LEU A 81 0.79 -4.16 6.35
C LEU A 81 1.01 -3.79 7.81
N ALA A 82 0.10 -4.19 8.71
CA ALA A 82 0.24 -3.99 10.15
C ALA A 82 1.45 -4.75 10.72
N ASP A 83 1.58 -6.04 10.40
CA ASP A 83 2.69 -6.88 10.86
C ASP A 83 4.03 -6.35 10.32
N PHE A 84 4.07 -5.91 9.06
CA PHE A 84 5.22 -5.27 8.42
C PHE A 84 5.60 -3.97 9.12
N ASN A 85 4.65 -3.03 9.26
CA ASN A 85 4.95 -1.70 9.79
C ASN A 85 5.44 -1.79 11.25
N ARG A 86 4.80 -2.64 12.05
CA ARG A 86 5.22 -2.92 13.43
C ARG A 86 6.63 -3.51 13.50
N ALA A 87 7.02 -4.36 12.55
CA ALA A 87 8.39 -4.88 12.47
C ALA A 87 9.41 -3.77 12.17
N GLN A 88 8.97 -2.68 11.54
CA GLN A 88 9.76 -1.47 11.27
C GLN A 88 9.52 -0.36 12.30
N HIS A 89 9.04 -0.69 13.50
CA HIS A 89 8.77 0.26 14.58
C HIS A 89 7.77 1.36 14.22
N ASP A 90 6.82 1.02 13.35
CA ASP A 90 5.73 1.88 12.89
C ASP A 90 6.20 3.14 12.14
N ALA A 91 7.41 3.09 11.57
CA ALA A 91 8.08 4.23 10.93
C ALA A 91 7.93 4.29 9.40
N VAL A 92 7.32 3.28 8.76
CA VAL A 92 7.21 3.23 7.29
C VAL A 92 5.85 3.67 6.80
N LEU A 93 4.78 3.22 7.46
CA LEU A 93 3.39 3.56 7.14
C LEU A 93 2.83 4.45 8.26
N GLU A 94 3.10 5.75 8.16
CA GLU A 94 2.57 6.77 9.05
C GLU A 94 1.13 7.14 8.60
N PRO A 95 0.40 8.03 9.31
CA PRO A 95 -0.97 8.40 8.93
C PRO A 95 -1.10 8.82 7.46
N GLU A 96 -0.13 9.58 6.94
CA GLU A 96 -0.09 10.08 5.57
C GLU A 96 -0.02 8.94 4.55
N GLU A 97 0.89 7.98 4.72
CA GLU A 97 1.00 6.81 3.84
C GLU A 97 -0.24 5.91 3.92
N LYS A 98 -0.88 5.82 5.10
CA LYS A 98 -2.12 5.04 5.27
C LYS A 98 -3.28 5.68 4.53
N GLU A 99 -3.38 7.01 4.50
CA GLU A 99 -4.39 7.72 3.71
C GLU A 99 -4.20 7.41 2.21
N GLU A 100 -2.99 7.53 1.69
CA GLU A 100 -2.68 7.23 0.29
C GLU A 100 -2.95 5.75 -0.06
N LEU A 101 -2.53 4.81 0.80
CA LEU A 101 -2.83 3.39 0.60
C LEU A 101 -4.32 3.08 0.68
N SER A 102 -5.08 3.79 1.50
CA SER A 102 -6.54 3.64 1.57
C SER A 102 -7.19 4.06 0.25
N GLU A 103 -6.72 5.14 -0.37
CA GLU A 103 -7.17 5.56 -1.70
C GLU A 103 -6.80 4.52 -2.77
N LEU A 104 -5.57 3.99 -2.76
CA LEU A 104 -5.15 2.91 -3.66
C LEU A 104 -6.04 1.67 -3.51
N ILE A 105 -6.28 1.22 -2.27
CA ILE A 105 -7.13 0.07 -1.96
C ILE A 105 -8.55 0.29 -2.48
N TYR A 106 -9.12 1.46 -2.22
CA TYR A 106 -10.47 1.81 -2.66
C TYR A 106 -10.59 1.79 -4.19
N ASN A 107 -9.69 2.50 -4.88
CA ASN A 107 -9.73 2.61 -6.33
C ASN A 107 -9.48 1.26 -7.04
N ALA A 108 -8.55 0.46 -6.52
CA ALA A 108 -8.30 -0.88 -7.05
C ALA A 108 -9.48 -1.83 -6.81
N SER A 109 -10.15 -1.72 -5.66
CA SER A 109 -11.35 -2.49 -5.36
C SER A 109 -12.52 -2.07 -6.27
N ALA A 110 -12.70 -0.77 -6.51
CA ALA A 110 -13.72 -0.28 -7.44
C ALA A 110 -13.49 -0.75 -8.88
N ALA A 111 -12.23 -0.94 -9.29
CA ALA A 111 -11.88 -1.47 -10.61
C ALA A 111 -12.29 -2.95 -10.81
N THR A 112 -12.66 -3.68 -9.76
CA THR A 112 -13.26 -5.03 -9.87
C THR A 112 -14.72 -5.01 -10.36
N GLY A 113 -15.36 -3.83 -10.39
CA GLY A 113 -16.79 -3.68 -10.66
C GLY A 113 -17.68 -3.72 -9.41
N ALA A 114 -17.09 -3.89 -8.23
CA ALA A 114 -17.79 -3.87 -6.95
C ALA A 114 -18.68 -2.62 -6.79
N ASP A 115 -19.88 -2.81 -6.25
CA ASP A 115 -20.83 -1.73 -6.01
C ASP A 115 -20.55 -0.96 -4.71
N ASP A 116 -21.26 0.15 -4.50
CA ASP A 116 -21.09 1.00 -3.31
C ASP A 116 -21.31 0.24 -1.99
N GLU A 117 -22.18 -0.79 -1.99
CA GLU A 117 -22.44 -1.61 -0.81
C GLU A 117 -21.22 -2.49 -0.47
N ALA A 118 -20.61 -3.12 -1.48
CA ALA A 118 -19.38 -3.88 -1.33
C ALA A 118 -18.19 -2.98 -0.94
N LEU A 119 -18.05 -1.82 -1.58
CA LEU A 119 -16.96 -0.86 -1.31
C LEU A 119 -17.05 -0.26 0.10
N SER A 120 -18.26 -0.08 0.64
CA SER A 120 -18.46 0.39 2.02
C SER A 120 -17.97 -0.59 3.10
N GLN A 121 -17.63 -1.82 2.73
CA GLN A 121 -17.15 -2.87 3.65
C GLN A 121 -15.62 -3.01 3.64
N ILE A 122 -14.91 -2.21 2.83
CA ILE A 122 -13.45 -2.20 2.79
C ILE A 122 -12.90 -1.90 4.19
N PRO A 123 -11.96 -2.71 4.70
CA PRO A 123 -11.36 -2.47 6.02
C PRO A 123 -10.46 -1.23 6.01
N GLU A 124 -10.48 -0.47 7.10
CA GLU A 124 -9.59 0.66 7.34
C GLU A 124 -8.16 0.20 7.71
N LEU A 125 -7.17 1.09 7.55
CA LEU A 125 -5.78 0.88 7.98
C LEU A 125 -5.55 1.46 9.39
N ASP A 126 -6.23 0.92 10.40
CA ASP A 126 -6.31 1.45 11.78
C ASP A 126 -5.26 0.90 12.77
N PHE A 127 -4.15 0.36 12.25
CA PHE A 127 -3.08 -0.27 13.05
C PHE A 127 -1.98 0.68 13.51
#